data_AF-A0A646KSX8-F1
#
_entry.id   AF-A0A646KSX8-F1
#
_cell.length_a   1.000
_cell.length_b   1.000
_cell.length_c   1.000
_cell.angle_alpha   90.00
_cell.angle_beta   90.00
_cell.angle_gamma   90.00
#
_symmetry.space_group_name_H-M   'P 1'
#
loop_
_entity.id
_entity.type
_entity.pdbx_description
1 polymer ?
#
loop_
_entity_poly.entity_id
_entity_poly.type
_entity_poly.pdbx_seq_one_letter_code
_entity_poly.pdbx_strand_id
1 'polypeptide(L)'
;MGSGVAGPAGDADRPGKRLSRDPGLRAELEVCERFRIPHSAFLGGDGRWTALDRAKALDWAEWRRSVCPECHTRLEEWDRQRGGDPHAYVTDTLRCPGCELIEQERDHVPHDRSGYGVKIQLLPRRLGLPGSDER
;
A
#
# COMPACT_ATOMS: atom_id res chain seq x y z
N MET A 1 7.11 -47.02 11.52
CA MET A 1 6.05 -46.69 10.55
C MET A 1 5.22 -45.56 11.15
N GLY A 2 5.70 -44.32 11.02
CA GLY A 2 5.12 -43.15 11.67
C GLY A 2 3.96 -42.58 10.85
N SER A 3 2.78 -42.53 11.43
CA SER A 3 1.62 -41.80 10.87
C SER A 3 1.58 -40.41 11.50
N GLY A 4 1.97 -39.40 10.72
CA GLY A 4 1.80 -38.00 11.08
C GLY A 4 0.36 -37.60 10.86
N VAL A 5 -0.38 -37.41 11.96
CA VAL A 5 -1.73 -36.86 11.90
C VAL A 5 -1.61 -35.35 11.76
N ALA A 6 -2.14 -34.83 10.66
CA ALA A 6 -2.20 -33.41 10.35
C ALA A 6 -2.81 -32.62 11.53
N GLY A 7 -2.11 -31.56 11.95
CA GLY A 7 -2.60 -30.64 12.98
C GLY A 7 -3.89 -29.94 12.53
N PRO A 8 -4.75 -29.52 13.49
CA PRO A 8 -6.05 -28.98 13.16
C PRO A 8 -5.91 -27.62 12.43
N ALA A 9 -6.68 -27.48 11.35
CA ALA A 9 -6.93 -26.22 10.68
C ALA A 9 -7.46 -25.22 11.70
N GLY A 10 -6.70 -24.15 11.95
CA GLY A 10 -7.05 -23.14 12.94
C GLY A 10 -8.39 -22.46 12.61
N ASP A 11 -9.22 -22.34 13.64
CA ASP A 11 -10.51 -21.65 13.63
C ASP A 11 -10.48 -20.33 12.84
N ALA A 12 -11.18 -20.33 11.71
CA ALA A 12 -11.40 -19.21 10.81
C ALA A 12 -12.66 -18.41 11.16
N ASP A 13 -13.22 -18.54 12.36
CA ASP A 13 -14.60 -18.12 12.62
C ASP A 13 -14.75 -16.66 13.10
N ARG A 14 -13.98 -15.73 12.49
CA ARG A 14 -14.34 -14.32 12.51
C ARG A 14 -13.94 -13.67 11.18
N PRO A 15 -14.88 -13.06 10.45
CA PRO A 15 -14.58 -12.26 9.26
C PRO A 15 -13.42 -11.30 9.55
N GLY A 16 -12.43 -11.25 8.66
CA GLY A 16 -11.27 -10.33 8.78
C GLY A 16 -10.10 -10.75 9.69
N LYS A 17 -10.20 -11.81 10.52
CA LYS A 17 -9.09 -12.22 11.42
C LYS A 17 -7.83 -12.69 10.69
N ARG A 18 -7.97 -13.27 9.49
CA ARG A 18 -6.82 -13.62 8.64
C ARG A 18 -6.19 -12.38 8.00
N LEU A 19 -7.00 -11.41 7.58
CA LEU A 19 -6.51 -10.18 6.94
C LEU A 19 -5.72 -9.27 7.89
N SER A 20 -6.11 -9.20 9.17
CA SER A 20 -5.36 -8.41 10.15
C SER A 20 -3.95 -8.96 10.42
N ARG A 21 -3.75 -10.28 10.31
CA ARG A 21 -2.48 -10.96 10.60
C ARG A 21 -1.61 -11.22 9.38
N ASP A 22 -2.15 -11.12 8.18
CA ASP A 22 -1.48 -11.49 6.93
C ASP A 22 -1.32 -10.27 6.00
N PRO A 23 -0.19 -9.55 6.05
CA PRO A 23 0.07 -8.44 5.13
C PRO A 23 0.21 -8.88 3.67
N GLY A 24 0.67 -10.11 3.40
CA GLY A 24 0.82 -10.63 2.06
C GLY A 24 -0.53 -10.78 1.37
N LEU A 25 -1.45 -11.48 2.03
CA LEU A 25 -2.81 -11.65 1.53
C LEU A 25 -3.54 -10.31 1.30
N ARG A 26 -3.28 -9.29 2.13
CA ARG A 26 -3.83 -7.94 1.92
C ARG A 26 -3.33 -7.30 0.63
N ALA A 27 -2.02 -7.36 0.39
CA ALA A 27 -1.42 -6.83 -0.83
C ALA A 27 -1.95 -7.55 -2.08
N GLU A 28 -2.11 -8.88 -2.02
CA GLU A 28 -2.69 -9.67 -3.10
C GLU A 28 -4.13 -9.24 -3.41
N LEU A 29 -4.96 -9.09 -2.38
CA LEU A 29 -6.37 -8.70 -2.55
C LEU A 29 -6.55 -7.25 -3.02
N GLU A 30 -5.65 -6.34 -2.63
CA GLU A 30 -5.61 -4.97 -3.16
C GLU A 30 -5.38 -4.96 -4.68
N VAL A 31 -4.42 -5.76 -5.15
CA VAL A 31 -4.15 -5.94 -6.59
C VAL A 31 -5.37 -6.56 -7.28
N CYS A 32 -5.95 -7.61 -6.70
CA CYS A 32 -7.13 -8.28 -7.25
C CYS A 32 -8.31 -7.31 -7.42
N GLU A 33 -8.55 -6.45 -6.44
CA GLU A 33 -9.60 -5.44 -6.51
C GLU A 33 -9.33 -4.40 -7.61
N ARG A 34 -8.09 -3.90 -7.70
CA ARG A 34 -7.69 -2.91 -8.71
C ARG A 34 -7.90 -3.42 -10.14
N PHE A 35 -7.59 -4.70 -10.38
CA PHE A 35 -7.75 -5.32 -11.69
C PHE A 35 -9.08 -6.05 -11.88
N ARG A 36 -9.94 -6.08 -10.85
CA ARG A 36 -11.26 -6.72 -10.88
C ARG A 36 -11.20 -8.23 -11.21
N ILE A 37 -10.16 -8.91 -10.71
CA ILE A 37 -9.93 -10.35 -10.90
C ILE A 37 -10.15 -11.15 -9.61
N PRO A 38 -10.54 -12.44 -9.67
CA PRO A 38 -10.57 -13.28 -8.48
C PRO A 38 -9.16 -13.62 -8.00
N HIS A 39 -9.00 -13.85 -6.68
CA HIS A 39 -7.71 -14.17 -6.07
C HIS A 39 -7.09 -15.45 -6.65
N SER A 40 -7.90 -16.45 -6.95
CA SER A 40 -7.48 -17.66 -7.66
C SER A 40 -6.84 -17.36 -9.02
N ALA A 41 -7.34 -16.37 -9.78
CA ALA A 41 -6.75 -15.97 -11.06
C ALA A 41 -5.44 -15.22 -10.88
N PHE A 42 -5.32 -14.38 -9.85
CA PHE A 42 -4.06 -13.76 -9.48
C PHE A 42 -2.96 -14.80 -9.21
N LEU A 43 -3.33 -15.96 -8.64
CA LEU A 43 -2.44 -17.10 -8.42
C LEU A 43 -2.21 -17.99 -9.66
N GLY A 44 -2.67 -17.57 -10.85
CA GLY A 44 -2.51 -18.33 -12.10
C GLY A 44 -3.68 -19.26 -12.47
N GLY A 45 -4.84 -19.11 -11.83
CA GLY A 45 -6.07 -19.85 -12.14
C GLY A 45 -6.77 -19.40 -13.43
N ASP A 46 -7.92 -20.03 -13.73
CA ASP A 46 -8.66 -19.90 -14.99
C ASP A 46 -9.58 -18.67 -15.10
N GLY A 47 -9.56 -17.76 -14.12
CA GLY A 47 -10.42 -16.57 -14.09
C GLY A 47 -11.81 -16.77 -13.50
N ARG A 48 -12.20 -18.00 -13.13
CA ARG A 48 -13.54 -18.25 -12.57
C ARG A 48 -13.61 -17.90 -11.08
N TRP A 49 -14.67 -17.20 -10.70
CA TRP A 49 -14.93 -16.86 -9.31
C TRP A 49 -15.36 -18.09 -8.50
N THR A 50 -14.48 -18.55 -7.62
CA THR A 50 -14.78 -19.61 -6.66
C THR A 50 -15.57 -19.06 -5.46
N ALA A 51 -16.14 -19.95 -4.64
CA ALA A 51 -16.77 -19.55 -3.38
C ALA A 51 -15.76 -18.89 -2.42
N LEU A 52 -14.52 -19.39 -2.41
CA LEU A 52 -13.44 -18.83 -1.60
C LEU A 52 -13.03 -17.42 -2.07
N ASP A 53 -12.98 -17.18 -3.38
CA ASP A 53 -12.67 -15.85 -3.93
C ASP A 53 -13.74 -14.83 -3.51
N ARG A 54 -15.01 -15.21 -3.57
CA ARG A 54 -16.12 -14.36 -3.12
C ARG A 54 -16.02 -14.05 -1.63
N ALA A 55 -15.74 -15.06 -0.80
CA ALA A 55 -15.58 -14.86 0.65
C ALA A 55 -14.43 -13.88 0.94
N LYS A 56 -13.26 -14.09 0.32
CA LYS A 56 -12.11 -13.19 0.46
C LYS A 56 -12.41 -11.77 0.00
N ALA A 57 -13.14 -11.61 -1.11
CA ALA A 57 -13.50 -10.29 -1.63
C ALA A 57 -14.45 -9.53 -0.68
N LEU A 58 -15.40 -10.23 -0.05
CA LEU A 58 -16.29 -9.64 0.96
C LEU A 58 -15.52 -9.28 2.23
N ASP A 59 -14.67 -10.18 2.74
CA ASP A 59 -13.81 -9.93 3.90
C ASP A 59 -12.88 -8.74 3.65
N TRP A 60 -12.31 -8.63 2.43
CA TRP A 60 -11.48 -7.49 2.02
C TRP A 60 -12.27 -6.18 2.02
N ALA A 61 -13.49 -6.19 1.48
CA ALA A 61 -14.35 -5.01 1.46
C ALA A 61 -14.72 -4.55 2.88
N GLU A 62 -15.00 -5.49 3.79
CA GLU A 62 -15.25 -5.17 5.20
C GLU A 62 -13.99 -4.63 5.89
N TRP A 63 -12.84 -5.28 5.67
CA TRP A 63 -11.56 -4.84 6.23
C TRP A 63 -11.21 -3.42 5.77
N ARG A 64 -11.35 -3.11 4.47
CA ARG A 64 -11.11 -1.76 3.92
C ARG A 64 -11.99 -0.69 4.56
N ARG A 65 -13.25 -0.99 4.85
CA ARG A 65 -14.15 -0.04 5.55
C ARG A 65 -13.74 0.21 7.00
N SER A 66 -13.02 -0.71 7.63
CA SER A 66 -12.51 -0.56 8.99
C SER A 66 -11.24 0.31 9.08
N VAL A 67 -10.60 0.59 7.94
CA VAL A 67 -9.37 1.38 7.83
C VAL A 67 -9.73 2.84 7.55
N CYS A 68 -9.09 3.76 8.25
CA CYS A 68 -9.24 5.19 8.00
C CYS A 68 -8.73 5.54 6.59
N PRO A 69 -9.51 6.24 5.74
CA PRO A 69 -9.09 6.59 4.38
C PRO A 69 -7.96 7.62 4.34
N GLU A 70 -7.73 8.37 5.44
CA GLU A 70 -6.69 9.40 5.50
C GLU A 70 -5.36 8.85 6.04
N CYS A 71 -5.39 8.25 7.24
CA CYS A 71 -4.17 7.79 7.92
C CYS A 71 -3.89 6.29 7.77
N HIS A 72 -4.79 5.54 7.15
CA HIS A 72 -4.66 4.10 6.87
C HIS A 72 -4.48 3.20 8.12
N THR A 73 -4.81 3.70 9.31
CA THR A 73 -4.84 2.90 10.55
C THR A 73 -6.27 2.43 10.86
N ARG A 74 -6.40 1.41 11.72
CA ARG A 74 -7.71 0.85 12.13
C ARG A 74 -8.04 1.26 13.55
N LEU A 75 -9.31 1.59 13.80
CA LEU A 75 -9.74 2.07 15.12
C LEU A 75 -9.43 1.10 16.26
N GLU A 76 -9.54 -0.22 16.01
CA GLU A 76 -9.26 -1.25 17.01
C GLU A 76 -7.79 -1.31 17.45
N GLU A 77 -6.86 -0.82 16.63
CA GLU A 77 -5.43 -0.78 16.97
C GLU A 77 -5.17 0.25 18.08
N TRP A 78 -6.06 1.23 18.25
CA TRP A 78 -5.99 2.28 19.27
C TRP A 78 -6.79 1.95 20.55
N ASP A 79 -7.74 1.01 20.46
CA ASP A 79 -8.72 0.74 21.53
C ASP A 79 -8.18 -0.26 22.56
N ARG A 80 -7.78 0.24 23.74
CA ARG A 80 -7.33 -0.60 24.87
C ARG A 80 -8.33 -1.69 25.26
N GLN A 81 -9.63 -1.43 25.19
CA GLN A 81 -10.66 -2.40 25.57
C GLN A 81 -10.72 -3.58 24.59
N ARG A 82 -10.17 -3.40 23.39
CA ARG A 82 -10.05 -4.44 22.35
C ARG A 82 -8.63 -5.00 22.24
N GLY A 83 -7.74 -4.65 23.17
CA GLY A 83 -6.34 -5.07 23.17
C GLY A 83 -5.41 -4.23 22.28
N GLY A 84 -5.86 -3.07 21.82
CA GLY A 84 -5.05 -2.08 21.12
C GLY A 84 -4.22 -1.19 22.06
N ASP A 85 -3.40 -0.33 21.47
CA ASP A 85 -2.52 0.62 22.16
C ASP A 85 -2.80 2.06 21.66
N PRO A 86 -3.14 3.02 22.54
CA PRO A 86 -3.30 4.42 22.14
C PRO A 86 -2.04 5.06 21.56
N HIS A 87 -0.88 4.40 21.72
CA HIS A 87 0.39 4.79 21.12
C HIS A 87 0.83 3.81 20.01
N ALA A 88 -0.11 3.09 19.39
CA ALA A 88 0.16 2.13 18.31
C ALA A 88 0.93 2.73 17.12
N TYR A 89 0.81 4.06 16.92
CA TYR A 89 1.52 4.79 15.87
C TYR A 89 2.13 6.08 16.40
N VAL A 90 3.26 6.47 15.81
CA VAL A 90 3.93 7.76 16.05
C VAL A 90 3.96 8.55 14.74
N THR A 91 3.92 9.88 14.85
CA THR A 91 4.10 10.76 13.69
C THR A 91 5.57 10.86 13.33
N ASP A 92 5.91 10.67 12.07
CA ASP A 92 7.25 10.94 11.53
C ASP A 92 7.16 12.08 10.50
N THR A 93 8.22 12.89 10.42
CA THR A 93 8.33 13.99 9.45
C THR A 93 9.53 13.72 8.54
N LEU A 94 9.26 13.41 7.28
CA LEU A 94 10.30 13.16 6.28
C LEU A 94 10.57 14.41 5.44
N ARG A 95 11.84 14.81 5.35
CA ARG A 95 12.31 15.77 4.35
C ARG A 95 12.74 15.05 3.08
N CYS A 96 12.07 15.30 1.96
CA CYS A 96 12.44 14.76 0.65
C CYS A 96 13.46 15.68 -0.04
N PRO A 97 14.72 15.24 -0.27
CA PRO A 97 15.74 16.09 -0.90
C PRO A 97 15.35 16.56 -2.32
N GLY A 98 14.65 15.72 -3.09
CA GLY A 98 14.19 16.08 -4.43
C GLY A 98 13.14 17.19 -4.42
N CYS A 99 12.12 17.06 -3.57
CA CYS A 99 11.11 18.10 -3.40
C CYS A 99 11.74 19.40 -2.89
N GLU A 100 12.68 19.31 -1.95
CA GLU A 100 13.40 20.48 -1.48
C GLU A 100 14.15 21.21 -2.61
N LEU A 101 14.90 20.49 -3.46
CA LEU A 101 15.58 21.10 -4.60
C LEU A 101 14.61 21.79 -5.56
N ILE A 102 13.41 21.22 -5.75
CA ILE A 102 12.36 21.85 -6.56
C ILE A 102 11.90 23.16 -5.93
N GLU A 103 11.65 23.19 -4.62
CA GLU A 103 11.24 24.43 -3.93
C GLU A 103 12.37 25.48 -3.94
N GLN A 104 13.62 25.07 -3.73
CA GLN A 104 14.77 25.98 -3.83
C GLN A 104 14.87 26.61 -5.23
N GLU A 105 14.65 25.84 -6.30
CA GLU A 105 14.64 26.39 -7.65
C GLU A 105 13.42 27.30 -7.90
N ARG A 106 12.26 27.00 -7.28
CA ARG A 106 11.07 27.86 -7.36
C ARG A 106 11.31 29.23 -6.76
N ASP A 107 12.10 29.32 -5.68
CA ASP A 107 12.46 30.60 -5.07
C ASP A 107 13.22 31.52 -6.03
N HIS A 108 13.81 30.98 -7.10
CA HIS A 108 14.51 31.73 -8.13
C HIS A 108 13.64 32.11 -9.33
N VAL A 109 12.41 31.57 -9.45
CA VAL A 109 11.51 31.90 -10.56
C VAL A 109 10.88 33.29 -10.32
N PRO A 110 11.03 34.24 -11.26
CA PRO A 110 10.43 35.56 -11.12
C PRO A 110 8.91 35.50 -10.97
N HIS A 111 8.35 36.36 -10.12
CA HIS A 111 6.89 36.44 -9.94
C HIS A 111 6.19 37.30 -11.01
N ASP A 112 6.93 37.97 -11.88
CA ASP A 112 6.38 38.74 -12.99
C ASP A 112 6.06 37.84 -14.20
N ARG A 113 5.69 38.45 -15.32
CA ARG A 113 5.33 37.71 -16.54
C ARG A 113 6.46 36.84 -17.08
N SER A 114 7.72 37.10 -16.73
CA SER A 114 8.87 36.29 -17.18
C SER A 114 8.92 34.91 -16.53
N GLY A 115 8.31 34.73 -15.35
CA GLY A 115 8.16 33.42 -14.71
C GLY A 115 6.96 32.61 -15.21
N TYR A 116 6.08 33.19 -16.03
CA TYR A 116 4.89 32.49 -16.48
C TYR A 116 5.25 31.33 -17.42
N GLY A 117 4.71 30.15 -17.14
CA GLY A 117 4.96 28.94 -17.93
C GLY A 117 6.29 28.24 -17.63
N VAL A 118 7.09 28.71 -16.68
CA VAL A 118 8.31 28.02 -16.23
C VAL A 118 7.93 26.72 -15.51
N LYS A 119 8.55 25.61 -15.90
CA LYS A 119 8.38 24.29 -15.28
C LYS A 119 9.72 23.78 -14.76
N ILE A 120 9.78 23.54 -13.45
CA ILE A 120 10.96 22.94 -12.80
C ILE A 120 10.83 21.42 -12.82
N GLN A 121 11.89 20.74 -13.25
CA GLN A 121 11.93 19.29 -13.37
C GLN A 121 13.28 18.76 -12.87
N LEU A 122 13.25 17.64 -12.14
CA LEU A 122 14.46 16.92 -11.76
C LEU A 122 14.85 15.95 -12.86
N LEU A 123 16.09 16.05 -13.34
CA LEU A 123 16.67 15.12 -14.30
C LEU A 123 17.77 14.30 -13.64
N PRO A 124 17.87 12.98 -13.91
CA PRO A 124 19.02 12.20 -13.47
C PRO A 124 20.32 12.81 -14.01
N ARG A 125 21.35 12.88 -13.17
CA ARG A 125 22.63 13.53 -13.52
C ARG A 125 23.28 13.01 -14.81
N ARG A 126 23.02 11.74 -15.15
CA ARG A 126 23.52 11.08 -16.37
C ARG A 126 22.72 11.42 -17.63
N LEU A 127 21.54 12.02 -17.51
CA LEU A 127 20.68 12.41 -18.64
C LEU A 127 20.71 13.92 -18.92
N GLY A 128 21.27 14.71 -18.00
CA GLY A 128 21.27 16.19 -18.08
C GLY A 128 22.50 16.83 -18.72
N LEU A 129 23.47 16.03 -19.20
CA LEU A 129 24.65 16.55 -19.90
C LEU A 129 24.71 15.95 -21.30
N PRO A 130 24.60 16.75 -22.38
CA PRO A 130 25.09 16.27 -23.68
C PRO A 130 26.59 16.01 -23.55
N GLY A 131 27.01 14.73 -23.59
CA GLY A 131 28.42 14.32 -23.65
C GLY A 131 28.98 13.47 -22.50
N SER A 132 28.17 12.79 -21.67
CA SER A 132 28.69 11.97 -20.56
C SER A 132 28.92 10.48 -20.85
N ASP A 133 28.92 10.05 -22.12
CA ASP A 133 29.11 8.64 -22.53
C ASP A 133 30.57 8.24 -22.85
N GLU A 134 31.56 9.07 -22.54
CA GLU A 134 32.98 8.69 -22.64
C GLU A 134 33.66 8.62 -21.27
N ARG A 135 33.50 7.47 -20.59
CA ARG A 135 34.54 6.86 -19.75
C ARG A 135 34.24 5.42 -19.37
#